data_AF-A0AAD1A8F7-F1
#
_entry.id   AF-A0AAD1A8F7-F1
#
_cell.length_a   1.000
_cell.length_b   1.000
_cell.length_c   1.000
_cell.angle_alpha   90.00
_cell.angle_beta   90.00
_cell.angle_gamma   90.00
#
_symmetry.space_group_name_H-M   'P 1'
#
loop_
_entity.id
_entity.type
_entity.pdbx_description
1 polymer ?
#
loop_
_entity_poly.entity_id
_entity_poly.type
_entity_poly.pdbx_seq_one_letter_code
_entity_poly.pdbx_strand_id
1 'polypeptide(L)'
;MTDSVQKLYAAVLSARARDPALSRTAKLIREGVPKMAKKLGEEAVEVGIEAVQNNRPAVVRESADLLYNLVVLWSELGITPGEIWREMDRREELYGIAEKLPKSRQGGQPLAGETSKREAPHPLLLHGKHR
;
A
#
# COMPACT_ATOMS: atom_id res chain seq x y z
N MET A 1 -18.64 -4.42 -1.64
CA MET A 1 -19.12 -3.06 -1.27
C MET A 1 -18.26 -2.06 -2.03
N THR A 2 -18.85 -1.10 -2.74
CA THR A 2 -18.09 -0.08 -3.50
C THR A 2 -17.66 1.03 -2.56
N ASP A 3 -16.35 1.27 -2.43
CA ASP A 3 -15.82 2.37 -1.62
C ASP A 3 -16.18 3.75 -2.23
N SER A 4 -16.05 4.82 -1.45
CA SER A 4 -16.42 6.18 -1.86
C SER A 4 -15.60 6.73 -3.03
N VAL A 5 -14.32 6.33 -3.15
CA VAL A 5 -13.43 6.74 -4.25
C VAL A 5 -13.85 6.06 -5.54
N GLN A 6 -14.23 4.77 -5.49
CA GLN A 6 -14.75 4.06 -6.65
C GLN A 6 -16.08 4.66 -7.14
N LYS A 7 -16.96 5.08 -6.22
CA LYS A 7 -18.19 5.82 -6.56
C LYS A 7 -17.87 7.17 -7.21
N LEU A 8 -16.91 7.90 -6.66
CA LEU A 8 -16.46 9.18 -7.19
C LEU A 8 -15.86 9.04 -8.59
N TYR A 9 -15.01 8.03 -8.82
CA TYR A 9 -14.42 7.73 -10.12
C TYR A 9 -15.49 7.47 -11.18
N ALA A 10 -16.50 6.65 -10.87
CA ALA A 10 -17.62 6.40 -11.77
C ALA A 10 -18.43 7.68 -12.08
N ALA A 11 -18.64 8.55 -11.09
CA ALA A 11 -19.31 9.83 -11.27
C ALA A 11 -18.49 10.79 -12.14
N VAL A 12 -17.17 10.81 -11.98
CA VAL A 12 -16.23 11.60 -12.81
C VAL A 12 -16.28 11.16 -14.26
N LEU A 13 -16.20 9.84 -14.53
CA LEU A 13 -16.33 9.31 -15.88
C LEU A 13 -17.67 9.68 -16.52
N SER A 14 -18.77 9.56 -15.76
CA SER A 14 -20.11 9.96 -16.22
C SER A 14 -20.23 11.47 -16.50
N ALA A 15 -19.43 12.29 -15.81
CA ALA A 15 -19.42 13.73 -16.00
C ALA A 15 -18.61 14.18 -17.22
N ARG A 16 -17.74 13.32 -17.80
CA ARG A 16 -16.90 13.66 -18.97
C ARG A 16 -17.72 14.15 -20.17
N ALA A 17 -18.90 13.59 -20.39
CA ALA A 17 -19.78 13.93 -21.50
C ALA A 17 -20.71 15.13 -21.22
N ARG A 18 -20.65 15.73 -20.03
CA ARG A 18 -21.49 16.89 -19.69
C ARG A 18 -20.92 18.17 -20.29
N ASP A 19 -21.78 19.18 -20.40
CA ASP A 19 -21.38 20.52 -20.83
C ASP A 19 -20.30 21.12 -19.88
N PRO A 20 -19.09 21.43 -20.37
CA PRO A 20 -18.04 22.09 -19.59
C PRO A 20 -18.41 23.47 -19.05
N ALA A 21 -19.44 24.14 -19.59
CA ALA A 21 -19.95 25.39 -19.02
C ALA A 21 -20.73 25.17 -17.72
N LEU A 22 -21.28 23.98 -17.51
CA LEU A 22 -22.17 23.65 -16.39
C LEU A 22 -21.55 22.64 -15.41
N SER A 23 -20.48 21.94 -15.79
CA SER A 23 -19.83 20.92 -14.98
C SER A 23 -18.36 21.25 -14.69
N ARG A 24 -18.02 21.39 -13.39
CA ARG A 24 -16.62 21.52 -12.91
C ARG A 24 -15.72 20.42 -13.47
N THR A 25 -16.19 19.17 -13.43
CA THR A 25 -15.43 18.01 -13.91
C THR A 25 -15.18 18.08 -15.41
N ALA A 26 -16.22 18.31 -16.21
CA ALA A 26 -16.07 18.41 -17.67
C ALA A 26 -15.18 19.59 -18.08
N LYS A 27 -15.26 20.71 -17.33
CA LYS A 27 -14.36 21.86 -17.49
C LYS A 27 -12.91 21.48 -17.24
N LEU A 28 -12.60 20.84 -16.11
CA LEU A 28 -11.23 20.41 -15.80
C LEU A 28 -10.69 19.42 -16.83
N ILE A 29 -11.52 18.47 -17.29
CA ILE A 29 -11.18 17.53 -18.36
C ILE A 29 -10.82 18.26 -19.65
N ARG A 30 -11.65 19.21 -20.08
CA ARG A 30 -11.39 20.03 -21.26
C ARG A 30 -10.11 20.87 -21.12
N GLU A 31 -9.79 21.35 -19.92
CA GLU A 31 -8.58 22.14 -19.64
C GLU A 31 -7.30 21.29 -19.57
N GLY A 32 -7.44 19.95 -19.54
CA GLY A 32 -6.35 18.99 -19.68
C GLY A 32 -5.50 18.76 -18.43
N VAL A 33 -4.61 17.78 -18.54
CA VAL A 33 -3.74 17.29 -17.44
C VAL A 33 -2.97 18.40 -16.71
N PRO A 34 -2.37 19.41 -17.37
CA PRO A 34 -1.64 20.47 -16.66
C PRO A 34 -2.52 21.24 -15.66
N LYS A 35 -3.77 21.50 -16.02
CA LYS A 35 -4.70 22.23 -15.16
C LYS A 35 -5.19 21.36 -14.00
N MET A 36 -5.44 20.07 -14.25
CA MET A 36 -5.80 19.11 -13.20
C MET A 36 -4.66 18.95 -12.18
N ALA A 37 -3.42 18.77 -12.65
CA ALA A 37 -2.24 18.65 -11.80
C ALA A 37 -2.02 19.92 -10.97
N LYS A 38 -2.22 21.11 -11.57
CA LYS A 38 -2.19 22.37 -10.84
C LYS A 38 -3.23 22.40 -9.71
N LYS A 39 -4.49 22.05 -10.01
CA LYS A 39 -5.55 22.00 -8.98
C LYS A 39 -5.22 21.00 -7.87
N LEU A 40 -4.76 19.81 -8.21
CA LEU A 40 -4.31 18.82 -7.23
C LEU A 40 -3.23 19.39 -6.29
N GLY A 41 -2.24 20.09 -6.85
CA GLY A 41 -1.19 20.73 -6.06
C GLY A 41 -1.69 21.86 -5.16
N GLU A 42 -2.63 22.68 -5.63
CA GLU A 42 -3.29 23.73 -4.83
C GLU A 42 -3.97 23.12 -3.59
N GLU A 43 -4.82 22.11 -3.76
CA GLU A 43 -5.53 21.50 -2.62
C GLU A 43 -4.55 20.84 -1.63
N ALA A 44 -3.45 20.25 -2.12
CA ALA A 44 -2.44 19.63 -1.26
C ALA A 44 -1.74 20.67 -0.35
N VAL A 45 -1.44 21.84 -0.92
CA VAL A 45 -0.86 22.96 -0.18
C VAL A 45 -1.88 23.53 0.82
N GLU A 46 -3.14 23.67 0.42
CA GLU A 46 -4.22 24.17 1.27
C GLU A 46 -4.46 23.25 2.47
N VAL A 47 -4.50 21.92 2.29
CA VAL A 47 -4.54 20.96 3.42
C VAL A 47 -3.41 21.21 4.42
N GLY A 48 -2.18 21.40 3.92
CA GLY A 48 -1.01 21.66 4.76
C GLY A 48 -1.10 22.99 5.52
N ILE A 49 -1.54 24.06 4.86
CA ILE A 49 -1.74 25.38 5.46
C ILE A 49 -2.80 25.31 6.57
N GLU A 50 -3.96 24.74 6.28
CA GLU A 50 -5.07 24.64 7.24
C GLU A 50 -4.71 23.74 8.44
N ALA A 51 -3.88 22.73 8.22
CA ALA A 51 -3.34 21.90 9.30
C ALA A 51 -2.42 22.70 10.23
N VAL A 52 -1.51 23.52 9.69
CA VAL A 52 -0.65 24.43 10.48
C VAL A 52 -1.49 25.44 11.27
N GLN A 53 -2.61 25.87 10.71
CA GLN A 53 -3.55 26.78 11.37
C GLN A 53 -4.47 26.10 12.40
N ASN A 54 -4.36 24.79 12.60
CA ASN A 54 -5.24 23.99 13.46
C ASN A 54 -6.73 24.08 13.06
N ASN A 55 -7.04 24.35 11.80
CA ASN A 55 -8.39 24.47 11.29
C ASN A 55 -8.94 23.11 10.84
N ARG A 56 -9.29 22.26 11.81
CA ARG A 56 -9.75 20.88 11.54
C ARG A 56 -10.90 20.80 10.52
N PRO A 57 -11.95 21.63 10.57
CA PRO A 57 -13.01 21.58 9.56
C PRO A 57 -12.51 21.89 8.15
N ALA A 58 -11.59 22.84 7.99
CA ALA A 58 -11.01 23.14 6.68
C ALA A 58 -10.14 22.00 6.18
N VAL A 59 -9.27 21.43 7.03
CA VAL A 59 -8.46 20.24 6.67
C VAL A 59 -9.31 19.12 6.09
N VAL A 60 -10.49 18.83 6.68
CA VAL A 60 -11.41 17.81 6.17
C VAL A 60 -11.96 18.18 4.79
N ARG A 61 -12.33 19.45 4.58
CA ARG A 61 -12.85 19.92 3.28
C ARG A 61 -11.78 19.89 2.19
N GLU A 62 -10.61 20.45 2.45
CA GLU A 62 -9.51 20.47 1.48
C GLU A 62 -8.98 19.06 1.19
N SER A 63 -9.03 18.14 2.17
CA SER A 63 -8.70 16.74 1.93
C SER A 63 -9.70 16.06 0.99
N ALA A 64 -10.99 16.43 1.07
CA ALA A 64 -12.00 15.93 0.16
C ALA A 64 -11.82 16.49 -1.25
N ASP A 65 -11.48 17.78 -1.39
CA ASP A 65 -11.16 18.40 -2.69
C ASP A 65 -9.85 17.85 -3.28
N LEU A 66 -8.85 17.55 -2.46
CA LEU A 66 -7.63 16.86 -2.86
C LEU A 66 -7.95 15.48 -3.48
N LEU A 67 -8.75 14.67 -2.78
CA LEU A 67 -9.19 13.36 -3.28
C LEU A 67 -10.02 13.51 -4.56
N TYR A 68 -10.88 14.53 -4.66
CA TYR A 68 -11.63 14.83 -5.89
C TYR A 68 -10.69 15.10 -7.07
N ASN A 69 -9.75 16.03 -6.92
CA ASN A 69 -8.85 16.40 -8.01
C ASN A 69 -7.92 15.24 -8.38
N LEU A 70 -7.52 14.41 -7.41
CA LEU A 70 -6.74 13.19 -7.65
C LEU A 70 -7.50 12.19 -8.51
N VAL A 71 -8.78 11.94 -8.19
CA VAL A 71 -9.64 11.02 -8.95
C VAL A 71 -9.93 11.55 -10.37
N VAL A 72 -10.12 12.87 -10.53
CA VAL A 72 -10.24 13.48 -11.86
C VAL A 72 -8.98 13.23 -12.68
N LEU A 73 -7.80 13.47 -12.10
CA LEU A 73 -6.53 13.23 -12.77
C LEU A 73 -6.36 11.75 -13.15
N TRP A 74 -6.63 10.82 -12.22
CA TRP A 74 -6.60 9.37 -12.51
C TRP A 74 -7.48 9.01 -13.70
N SER A 75 -8.71 9.54 -13.75
CA SER A 75 -9.65 9.27 -14.84
C SER A 75 -9.17 9.78 -16.21
N GLU A 76 -8.37 10.84 -16.26
CA GLU A 76 -7.77 11.35 -17.49
C GLU A 76 -6.55 10.54 -17.91
N LEU A 77 -5.82 10.02 -16.95
CA LEU A 77 -4.66 9.15 -17.18
C LEU A 77 -5.03 7.67 -17.43
N GLY A 78 -6.32 7.33 -17.35
CA GLY A 78 -6.80 5.95 -17.48
C GLY A 78 -6.44 5.04 -16.29
N ILE A 79 -6.10 5.62 -15.15
CA ILE A 79 -5.73 4.90 -13.93
C ILE A 79 -6.99 4.66 -13.11
N THR A 80 -7.25 3.41 -12.77
CA THR A 80 -8.40 3.01 -11.95
C THR A 80 -8.07 3.09 -10.45
N PRO A 81 -9.06 3.35 -9.57
CA PRO A 81 -8.84 3.25 -8.13
C PRO A 81 -8.30 1.86 -7.71
N GLY A 82 -8.72 0.80 -8.40
CA GLY A 82 -8.22 -0.55 -8.15
C GLY A 82 -6.72 -0.74 -8.42
N GLU A 83 -6.12 0.02 -9.34
CA GLU A 83 -4.65 0.03 -9.51
C GLU A 83 -3.94 0.65 -8.32
N ILE A 84 -4.51 1.72 -7.76
CA ILE A 84 -3.98 2.41 -6.58
C ILE A 84 -4.10 1.54 -5.34
N TRP A 85 -5.24 0.86 -5.17
CA TRP A 85 -5.45 -0.08 -4.07
C TRP A 85 -4.48 -1.25 -4.13
N ARG A 86 -4.24 -1.84 -5.31
CA ARG A 86 -3.22 -2.89 -5.45
C ARG A 86 -1.82 -2.40 -5.09
N GLU A 87 -1.47 -1.16 -5.44
CA GLU A 87 -0.19 -0.58 -5.03
C GLU A 87 -0.12 -0.34 -3.51
N MET A 88 -1.23 0.05 -2.87
CA MET A 88 -1.31 0.17 -1.42
C MET A 88 -1.17 -1.18 -0.72
N ASP A 89 -1.85 -2.22 -1.20
CA ASP A 89 -1.74 -3.59 -0.68
C ASP A 89 -0.29 -4.09 -0.78
N ARG A 90 0.36 -3.87 -1.95
CA ARG A 90 1.78 -4.20 -2.15
C ARG A 90 2.68 -3.45 -1.16
N ARG A 91 2.39 -2.18 -0.87
CA ARG A 91 3.15 -1.39 0.12
C ARG A 91 2.92 -1.89 1.54
N GLU A 92 1.71 -2.30 1.88
CA GLU A 92 1.40 -2.89 3.18
C GLU A 92 2.16 -4.21 3.38
N GLU A 93 2.22 -5.07 2.37
CA GLU A 93 3.01 -6.31 2.43
C GLU A 93 4.50 -6.04 2.65
N LEU A 94 5.05 -4.99 2.03
CA LEU A 94 6.48 -4.67 2.06
C LEU A 94 6.92 -3.82 3.26
N TYR A 95 6.05 -2.94 3.75
CA TYR A 95 6.40 -1.90 4.73
C TYR A 95 5.51 -1.93 5.99
N GLY A 96 4.47 -2.77 5.99
CA GLY A 96 3.37 -2.70 6.95
C GLY A 96 2.43 -1.52 6.65
N ILE A 97 1.24 -1.53 7.26
CA ILE A 97 0.18 -0.55 6.98
C ILE A 97 0.54 0.90 7.39
N ALA A 98 1.46 1.06 8.36
CA ALA A 98 2.05 2.33 8.80
C ALA A 98 3.25 2.05 9.72
N GLU A 99 4.37 1.55 9.15
CA GLU A 99 5.61 1.25 9.89
C GLU A 99 5.53 0.11 10.92
N LYS A 100 4.87 -1.01 10.59
CA LYS A 100 4.93 -2.21 11.43
C LYS A 100 5.13 -3.46 10.59
N LEU A 101 6.39 -3.83 10.37
CA LEU A 101 6.77 -5.17 9.93
C LEU A 101 6.93 -6.10 11.16
N PRO A 102 6.12 -7.18 11.31
CA PRO A 102 6.32 -8.18 12.36
C PRO A 102 7.63 -8.96 12.12
N LYS A 103 8.41 -9.12 13.20
CA LYS A 103 9.74 -9.76 13.22
C LYS A 103 9.75 -11.12 12.50
N SER A 104 10.72 -11.32 11.61
CA SER A 104 11.06 -12.63 11.08
C SER A 104 11.67 -13.53 12.18
N ARG A 105 10.95 -14.59 12.57
CA ARG A 105 11.39 -15.79 13.32
C ARG A 105 10.26 -16.82 13.16
N GLN A 106 10.36 -18.05 12.63
CA GLN A 106 11.40 -19.07 12.44
C GLN A 106 10.88 -20.06 11.35
N GLY A 107 11.66 -20.99 10.78
CA GLY A 107 12.85 -21.59 11.36
C GLY A 107 13.78 -22.27 10.37
N GLY A 108 15.06 -22.22 10.70
CA GLY A 108 16.02 -23.22 10.26
C GLY A 108 15.64 -24.56 10.88
N GLN A 109 15.43 -25.56 10.03
CA GLN A 109 15.58 -26.94 10.46
C GLN A 109 17.07 -27.18 10.76
N PRO A 110 17.43 -27.75 11.92
CA PRO A 110 18.70 -28.44 12.02
C PRO A 110 18.54 -29.78 11.27
N LEU A 111 19.24 -29.94 10.16
CA LEU A 111 19.46 -31.27 9.57
C LEU A 111 20.33 -32.06 10.56
N ALA A 112 19.72 -33.07 11.18
CA ALA A 112 20.41 -34.06 11.98
C ALA A 112 21.40 -34.82 11.11
N GLY A 113 22.68 -34.84 11.50
CA GLY A 113 23.68 -35.67 10.87
C GLY A 113 25.09 -35.42 11.39
N GLU A 114 25.74 -36.49 11.82
CA GLU A 114 27.18 -36.62 12.10
C GLU A 114 27.69 -36.25 13.51
N THR A 115 27.34 -37.09 14.49
CA THR A 115 28.32 -37.48 15.53
C THR A 115 29.08 -38.72 15.05
N SER A 116 30.14 -38.49 14.28
CA SER A 116 31.21 -39.48 14.12
C SER A 116 32.45 -38.97 14.83
N LYS A 117 32.75 -39.55 16.00
CA LYS A 117 34.11 -39.77 16.50
C LYS A 117 34.10 -40.60 17.80
N ARG A 118 34.55 -41.85 17.62
CA ARG A 118 35.52 -42.63 18.44
C ARG A 118 35.29 -42.70 19.96
N GLU A 119 35.16 -43.91 20.48
CA GLU A 119 36.24 -44.60 21.22
C GLU A 119 35.80 -46.02 21.65
N ALA A 120 36.65 -47.01 21.36
CA ALA A 120 36.68 -48.31 22.02
C ALA A 120 37.79 -48.26 23.10
N PRO A 121 37.74 -49.04 24.19
CA PRO A 121 38.00 -50.48 24.07
C PRO A 121 37.22 -51.40 25.03
N HIS A 122 37.11 -52.66 24.60
CA HIS A 122 36.83 -53.86 25.41
C HIS A 122 38.04 -54.15 26.34
N PRO A 123 37.86 -54.83 27.50
CA PRO A 123 37.84 -56.30 27.46
C PRO A 123 36.91 -56.94 28.49
N LEU A 124 36.19 -57.99 28.07
CA LEU A 124 35.51 -58.91 28.98
C LEU A 124 35.98 -60.34 28.70
N LEU A 125 36.44 -60.98 29.78
CA LEU A 125 36.28 -62.39 30.11
C LEU A 125 36.98 -63.44 29.23
N LEU A 126 38.09 -63.97 29.78
CA LEU A 126 38.48 -65.37 29.58
C LEU A 126 38.81 -65.97 30.95
N HIS A 127 37.82 -66.61 31.58
CA HIS A 127 38.01 -67.59 32.64
C HIS A 127 37.79 -68.99 32.06
N GLY A 128 38.88 -69.76 31.99
CA GLY A 128 39.03 -71.21 32.14
C GLY A 128 38.07 -72.21 31.47
N LYS A 129 38.62 -73.22 30.78
CA LYS A 129 39.13 -74.47 31.39
C LYS A 129 39.59 -75.49 30.33
N HIS A 130 40.73 -76.12 30.63
CA HIS A 130 41.15 -77.51 30.40
C HIS A 130 40.49 -78.35 29.28
N ARG A 131 41.31 -78.84 28.36
CA ARG A 131 41.90 -80.20 28.37
C ARG A 131 43.08 -80.28 27.41
#